data_AF-A0A2G4RBR3-F1
#
_entry.id   AF-A0A2G4RBR3-F1
#
_cell.length_a   1.000
_cell.length_b   1.000
_cell.length_c   1.000
_cell.angle_alpha   90.00
_cell.angle_beta   90.00
_cell.angle_gamma   90.00
#
_symmetry.space_group_name_H-M   'P 1'
#
loop_
_entity.id
_entity.type
_entity.pdbx_description
1 polymer ?
#
loop_
_entity_poly.entity_id
_entity_poly.type
_entity_poly.pdbx_seq_one_letter_code
_entity_poly.pdbx_strand_id
1 'polypeptide(L)'
;MQTECSAGAYEFPASCGRRVVARFDGGRMSSDGGVILVKQADDILGLSRRFAACFRDKRHSGFVEYRVEDLVRQRIMGLALGYE
;
A
#
# COMPACT_ATOMS: atom_id res chain seq x y z
N MET A 1 6.49 32.45 12.32
CA MET A 1 6.04 31.82 11.07
C MET A 1 5.25 30.58 11.47
N GLN A 2 3.92 30.64 11.49
CA GLN A 2 3.05 29.49 11.76
C GLN A 2 2.92 28.74 10.43
N THR A 3 3.47 27.54 10.32
CA THR A 3 3.12 26.66 9.21
C THR A 3 1.78 26.02 9.54
N GLU A 4 0.78 26.15 8.67
CA GLU A 4 -0.46 25.36 8.72
C GLU A 4 -0.12 23.90 8.37
N CYS A 5 0.63 23.23 9.24
CA CYS A 5 1.39 22.03 8.88
C CYS A 5 0.67 20.72 9.21
N SER A 6 -0.49 20.74 9.85
CA SER A 6 -1.20 19.50 10.21
C SER A 6 -2.67 19.60 9.88
N ALA A 7 -3.03 19.08 8.70
CA ALA A 7 -4.41 18.68 8.46
C ALA A 7 -4.81 17.72 9.59
N GLY A 8 -5.89 18.02 10.32
CA GLY A 8 -6.33 17.18 11.46
C GLY A 8 -6.71 15.76 11.04
N ALA A 9 -7.08 15.58 9.78
CA ALA A 9 -7.34 14.29 9.17
C ALA A 9 -6.95 14.27 7.68
N TYR A 10 -6.66 13.08 7.18
CA TYR A 10 -6.43 12.79 5.76
C TYR A 10 -7.29 11.60 5.33
N GLU A 11 -8.08 11.75 4.27
CA GLU A 11 -8.92 10.68 3.74
C GLU A 11 -8.18 9.90 2.64
N PHE A 12 -8.08 8.59 2.82
CA PHE A 12 -7.57 7.68 1.80
C PHE A 12 -8.72 7.11 0.95
N PRO A 13 -8.43 6.60 -0.26
CA PRO A 13 -9.38 5.79 -1.00
C PRO A 13 -9.97 4.68 -0.14
N ALA A 14 -11.26 4.40 -0.31
CA ALA A 14 -11.94 3.35 0.44
C ALA A 14 -11.27 1.99 0.19
N SER A 15 -11.19 1.18 1.25
CA SER A 15 -10.63 -0.17 1.21
C SER A 15 -11.69 -1.17 1.64
N CYS A 16 -11.95 -2.21 0.83
CA CYS A 16 -12.96 -3.24 1.10
C CYS A 16 -14.33 -2.66 1.50
N GLY A 17 -14.78 -1.62 0.79
CA GLY A 17 -16.06 -0.93 1.05
C GLY A 17 -16.09 -0.07 2.32
N ARG A 18 -14.95 0.13 2.99
CA ARG A 18 -14.83 0.92 4.22
C ARG A 18 -14.04 2.19 3.98
N ARG A 19 -14.51 3.30 4.55
CA ARG A 19 -13.79 4.58 4.56
C ARG A 19 -12.54 4.45 5.42
N VAL A 20 -11.42 4.97 4.93
CA VAL A 20 -10.13 4.95 5.61
C VAL A 20 -9.68 6.39 5.84
N VAL A 21 -9.45 6.75 7.10
CA VAL A 21 -9.06 8.12 7.48
C VAL A 21 -7.90 8.04 8.46
N ALA A 22 -6.81 8.73 8.16
CA ALA A 22 -5.77 9.00 9.15
C ALA A 22 -6.16 10.25 9.94
N ARG A 23 -6.06 10.18 11.26
CA ARG A 23 -6.20 11.32 12.17
C ARG A 23 -4.90 11.52 12.92
N PHE A 24 -4.58 12.78 13.17
CA PHE A 24 -3.36 13.19 13.90
C PHE A 24 -3.70 13.72 15.29
N ASP A 25 -4.75 13.15 15.90
CA ASP A 25 -5.24 13.48 17.25
C ASP A 25 -4.71 12.52 18.33
N GLY A 26 -3.84 11.57 17.96
CA GLY A 26 -3.27 10.59 18.88
C GLY A 26 -4.24 9.49 19.31
N GLY A 27 -5.36 9.29 18.61
CA GLY A 27 -6.37 8.27 18.90
C GLY A 27 -5.89 6.82 18.72
N ARG A 28 -6.66 5.96 18.04
CA ARG A 28 -6.23 4.57 17.79
C ARG A 28 -5.04 4.56 16.82
N MET A 29 -3.87 4.20 17.33
CA MET A 29 -2.62 4.13 16.55
C MET A 29 -2.28 2.69 16.15
N SER A 30 -1.53 2.55 15.07
CA SER A 30 -0.94 1.30 14.59
C SER A 30 0.44 1.60 14.02
N SER A 31 1.43 0.77 14.35
CA SER A 31 2.78 0.80 13.74
C SER A 31 2.71 0.64 12.23
N ASP A 32 1.71 -0.09 11.75
CA ASP A 32 1.59 -0.47 10.34
C ASP A 32 0.79 0.55 9.52
N GLY A 33 0.23 1.58 10.17
CA GLY A 33 -0.65 2.57 9.52
C GLY A 33 0.01 3.29 8.33
N GLY A 34 1.34 3.41 8.34
CA GLY A 34 2.12 4.00 7.25
C GLY A 34 1.98 3.27 5.91
N VAL A 35 1.66 1.97 5.91
CA VAL A 35 1.54 1.18 4.68
C VAL A 35 0.41 1.67 3.77
N ILE A 36 -0.60 2.34 4.32
CA ILE A 36 -1.72 2.88 3.54
C ILE A 36 -1.23 4.01 2.63
N LEU A 37 -0.32 4.85 3.13
CA LEU A 37 0.33 5.89 2.33
C LEU A 37 1.23 5.27 1.25
N VAL A 38 2.02 4.26 1.60
CA VAL A 38 2.86 3.52 0.65
C VAL A 38 2.02 2.88 -0.45
N LYS A 39 0.89 2.24 -0.09
CA LYS A 39 -0.07 1.67 -1.04
C LYS A 39 -0.59 2.72 -2.02
N GLN A 40 -1.01 3.90 -1.52
CA GLN A 40 -1.54 4.95 -2.38
C GLN A 40 -0.46 5.50 -3.33
N ALA A 41 0.77 5.67 -2.85
CA ALA A 41 1.90 6.04 -3.71
C ALA A 41 2.16 5.00 -4.81
N ASP A 42 2.13 3.71 -4.45
CA ASP A 42 2.26 2.60 -5.40
C ASP A 42 1.12 2.56 -6.43
N ASP A 43 -0.13 2.84 -6.03
CA ASP A 43 -1.26 2.93 -6.97
C ASP A 43 -1.09 4.08 -7.99
N ILE A 44 -0.55 5.23 -7.56
CA ILE A 44 -0.33 6.40 -8.43
C ILE A 44 0.86 6.16 -9.37
N LEU A 45 1.96 5.64 -8.84
CA LEU A 45 3.21 5.47 -9.58
C LEU A 45 3.29 4.15 -10.36
N GLY A 46 2.46 3.18 -10.00
CA GLY A 46 2.44 1.83 -10.56
C GLY A 46 3.75 1.07 -10.36
N LEU A 47 4.43 1.26 -9.23
CA LEU A 47 5.78 0.72 -8.99
C LEU A 47 5.76 -0.81 -9.00
N SER A 48 4.86 -1.42 -8.22
CA SER A 48 4.72 -2.88 -8.12
C SER A 48 4.38 -3.51 -9.47
N ARG A 49 3.48 -2.89 -10.24
CA ARG A 49 3.14 -3.30 -11.62
C ARG A 49 4.35 -3.26 -12.54
N ARG A 50 5.09 -2.15 -12.54
CA ARG A 50 6.28 -1.97 -13.39
C ARG A 50 7.38 -2.96 -13.03
N PHE A 51 7.57 -3.21 -11.73
CA PHE A 51 8.55 -4.19 -11.28
C PHE A 51 8.13 -5.62 -11.61
N ALA A 52 6.86 -5.97 -11.43
CA ALA A 52 6.33 -7.28 -11.82
C ALA A 52 6.45 -7.56 -13.33
N ALA A 53 6.37 -6.53 -14.17
CA ALA A 53 6.57 -6.67 -15.63
C ALA A 53 7.99 -7.13 -16.01
N CYS A 54 8.97 -7.02 -15.12
CA CYS A 54 10.33 -7.55 -15.33
C CYS A 54 10.40 -9.08 -15.19
N PHE A 55 9.36 -9.73 -14.66
CA PHE A 55 9.34 -11.17 -14.43
C PHE A 55 8.73 -11.89 -15.63
N ARG A 56 9.32 -13.05 -15.96
CA ARG A 56 8.68 -14.03 -16.85
C ARG A 56 7.98 -15.09 -16.01
N ASP A 57 6.66 -15.02 -15.95
CA ASP A 57 5.88 -16.03 -15.26
C ASP A 57 5.87 -17.34 -16.06
N LYS A 58 6.52 -18.37 -15.52
CA LYS A 58 6.59 -19.71 -16.12
C LYS A 58 5.57 -20.66 -15.52
N ARG A 59 4.77 -20.20 -14.53
CA ARG A 59 3.72 -21.00 -13.91
C ARG A 59 2.63 -21.28 -14.94
N HIS A 60 2.03 -22.47 -14.86
CA HIS A 60 0.91 -22.82 -15.71
C HIS A 60 -0.32 -22.01 -15.31
N SER A 61 -0.89 -21.24 -16.23
CA SER A 61 -1.95 -20.25 -15.97
C SER A 61 -3.19 -20.84 -15.30
N GLY A 62 -3.53 -22.11 -15.58
CA GLY A 62 -4.65 -22.81 -14.95
C GLY A 62 -4.51 -23.05 -13.43
N PHE A 63 -3.33 -22.82 -12.86
CA PHE A 63 -3.06 -22.95 -11.42
C PHE A 63 -2.64 -21.62 -10.77
N VAL A 64 -2.85 -20.48 -11.44
CA VAL A 64 -2.47 -19.16 -10.92
C VAL A 64 -3.68 -18.46 -10.34
N GLU A 65 -3.75 -18.38 -9.00
CA GLU A 65 -4.72 -17.56 -8.27
C GLU A 65 -4.25 -16.10 -8.19
N TYR A 66 -2.96 -15.88 -7.86
CA TYR A 66 -2.36 -14.56 -7.71
C TYR A 66 -1.31 -14.30 -8.81
N ARG A 67 -1.46 -13.17 -9.50
CA ARG A 67 -0.51 -12.73 -10.52
C ARG A 67 0.81 -12.37 -9.86
N VAL A 68 1.88 -12.32 -10.65
CA VAL A 68 3.20 -11.88 -10.15
C VAL A 68 3.12 -10.49 -9.52
N GLU A 69 2.31 -9.60 -10.09
CA GLU A 69 2.05 -8.27 -9.53
C GLU A 69 1.53 -8.34 -8.08
N ASP A 70 0.59 -9.24 -7.79
CA ASP A 70 -0.02 -9.36 -6.47
C ASP A 70 1.01 -9.88 -5.45
N LEU A 71 1.82 -10.86 -5.84
CA LEU A 71 2.90 -11.43 -5.02
C LEU A 71 4.01 -10.41 -4.73
N VAL A 72 4.45 -9.69 -5.77
CA VAL A 72 5.47 -8.64 -5.66
C VAL A 72 4.97 -7.50 -4.78
N ARG A 73 3.73 -7.05 -5.00
CA ARG A 73 3.11 -6.00 -4.21
C ARG A 73 3.02 -6.40 -2.74
N GLN A 74 2.55 -7.61 -2.45
CA GLN A 74 2.51 -8.12 -1.07
C GLN A 74 3.91 -8.09 -0.42
N ARG A 75 4.95 -8.57 -1.14
CA ARG A 75 6.31 -8.59 -0.59
C ARG A 75 6.86 -7.18 -0.34
N ILE A 76 6.66 -6.25 -1.26
CA ILE A 76 7.11 -4.85 -1.09
C ILE A 76 6.43 -4.22 0.14
N MET A 77 5.12 -4.41 0.31
CA MET A 77 4.40 -3.86 1.47
C MET A 77 4.87 -4.49 2.79
N GLY A 78 5.10 -5.81 2.80
CA GLY A 78 5.66 -6.50 3.98
C GLY A 78 7.04 -5.96 4.37
N LEU A 79 7.94 -5.77 3.40
CA LEU A 79 9.24 -5.18 3.65
C LEU A 79 9.15 -3.73 4.16
N ALA A 80 8.24 -2.92 3.60
CA ALA A 80 8.00 -1.55 4.08
C ALA A 80 7.46 -1.51 5.51
N LEU A 81 6.79 -2.58 5.96
CA LEU A 81 6.33 -2.78 7.34
C LEU A 81 7.40 -3.38 8.26
N GLY A 82 8.58 -3.75 7.73
CA GLY A 82 9.63 -4.42 8.50
C GLY A 82 9.37 -5.91 8.76
N TYR A 83 8.51 -6.56 7.97
CA TYR A 83 8.29 -8.00 8.03
C TYR A 83 9.23 -8.74 7.06
N GLU A 84 10.08 -9.60 7.62
CA GLU A 84 11.10 -10.37 6.87
C GLU A 84 10.62 -11.75 6.41
#